data_AF-A0A1L8QPN7-F1
#
_entry.id   AF-A0A1L8QPN7-F1
#
_cell.length_a   1.000
_cell.length_b   1.000
_cell.length_c   1.000
_cell.angle_alpha   90.00
_cell.angle_beta   90.00
_cell.angle_gamma   90.00
#
_symmetry.space_group_name_H-M   'P 1'
#
loop_
_entity.id
_entity.type
_entity.pdbx_description
1 polymer ?
#
loop_
_entity_poly.entity_id
_entity_poly.type
_entity_poly.pdbx_seq_one_letter_code
_entity_poly.pdbx_strand_id
1 'polypeptide(L)'
;MRKQQAFDPTMGLRALRENATTFEAFKTTKPFHPLYNLIIFPLVGVMMMNQWTIIPTLTQAMGIGGLWLIYSVLFDLICWVIIPHPWRLSLKGLFITYQPWISFAYLAIAISPMISILYFFLFS
;
A
#
# COMPACT_ATOMS: atom_id res chain seq x y z
N MET A 1 20.64 12.53 -24.12
CA MET A 1 20.19 13.13 -22.85
C MET A 1 18.69 13.42 -22.94
N ARG A 2 17.84 12.61 -22.29
CA ARG A 2 16.39 12.91 -22.21
C ARG A 2 16.24 14.07 -21.23
N LYS A 3 15.74 15.21 -21.70
CA LYS A 3 15.46 16.37 -20.84
C LYS A 3 14.54 15.91 -19.72
N GLN A 4 14.98 16.08 -18.47
CA GLN A 4 14.12 16.05 -17.31
C GLN A 4 12.95 16.98 -17.60
N GLN A 5 11.72 16.46 -17.70
CA GLN A 5 10.55 17.31 -17.62
C GLN A 5 10.46 17.75 -16.17
N ALA A 6 11.23 18.79 -15.85
CA ALA A 6 11.16 19.49 -14.59
C ALA A 6 9.71 19.93 -14.38
N PHE A 7 9.25 19.83 -13.14
CA PHE A 7 7.96 20.34 -12.70
C PHE A 7 7.79 21.77 -13.22
N ASP A 8 6.87 21.95 -14.17
CA ASP A 8 6.57 23.26 -14.74
C ASP A 8 5.44 23.88 -13.91
N PRO A 9 5.74 24.89 -13.07
CA PRO A 9 4.74 25.53 -12.21
C PRO A 9 3.67 26.30 -13.00
N THR A 10 3.85 26.48 -14.32
CA THR A 10 2.87 27.13 -15.20
C THR A 10 1.86 26.16 -15.81
N MET A 11 2.07 24.85 -15.68
CA MET A 11 1.08 23.85 -16.10
C MET A 11 -0.14 23.89 -15.17
N GLY A 12 -1.28 24.34 -15.71
CA GLY A 12 -2.55 24.35 -14.97
C GLY A 12 -2.94 22.96 -14.44
N LEU A 13 -3.81 22.90 -13.42
CA LEU A 13 -4.24 21.66 -12.74
C LEU A 13 -4.60 20.50 -13.68
N ARG A 14 -5.11 20.80 -14.88
CA ARG A 14 -5.44 19.81 -15.92
C ARG A 14 -4.21 19.10 -16.46
N ALA A 15 -3.13 19.83 -16.77
CA ALA A 15 -1.90 19.26 -17.31
C ALA A 15 -1.10 18.47 -16.23
N LEU A 16 -1.19 18.91 -14.97
CA LEU A 16 -0.69 18.13 -13.82
C LEU A 16 -1.46 16.82 -13.64
N ARG A 17 -2.80 16.85 -13.78
CA ARG A 17 -3.66 15.65 -13.72
C ARG A 17 -3.38 14.66 -14.85
N GLU A 18 -3.08 15.15 -16.04
CA GLU A 18 -2.74 14.30 -17.20
C GLU A 18 -1.36 13.66 -17.09
N ASN A 19 -0.41 14.27 -16.37
CA ASN A 19 0.98 13.80 -16.26
C ASN A 19 1.43 13.33 -14.86
N ALA A 20 0.53 13.31 -13.88
CA ALA A 20 0.87 12.95 -12.49
C ALA A 20 1.59 11.60 -12.34
N THR A 21 1.21 10.62 -13.17
CA THR A 21 1.77 9.26 -13.16
C THR A 21 2.93 9.06 -14.14
N THR A 22 3.18 10.03 -15.02
CA THR A 22 4.30 10.05 -15.98
C THR A 22 5.53 10.78 -15.45
N PHE A 23 5.39 11.59 -14.38
CA PHE A 23 6.51 12.22 -13.69
C PHE A 23 7.58 11.20 -13.30
N GLU A 24 8.84 11.57 -13.50
CA GLU A 24 9.97 10.72 -13.13
C GLU A 24 10.00 10.40 -11.64
N ALA A 25 9.67 11.37 -10.77
CA ALA A 25 9.61 11.16 -9.33
C ALA A 25 8.66 10.00 -8.97
N PHE A 26 7.47 9.93 -9.58
CA PHE A 26 6.56 8.82 -9.33
C PHE A 26 7.11 7.49 -9.84
N LYS A 27 7.83 7.48 -10.97
CA LYS A 27 8.45 6.27 -11.52
C LYS A 27 9.62 5.78 -10.68
N THR A 28 10.44 6.68 -10.15
CA THR A 28 11.60 6.34 -9.33
C THR A 28 11.22 5.87 -7.94
N THR A 29 10.10 6.35 -7.37
CA THR A 29 9.65 5.92 -6.04
C THR A 29 8.84 4.62 -6.03
N LYS A 30 8.28 4.17 -7.17
CA LYS A 30 7.44 2.94 -7.23
C LYS A 30 8.04 1.73 -6.53
N PRO A 31 9.34 1.38 -6.71
CA PRO A 31 9.92 0.18 -6.09
C PRO A 31 10.03 0.31 -4.57
N PHE A 32 10.18 1.54 -4.07
CA PHE A 32 10.26 1.80 -2.64
C PHE A 32 8.91 1.75 -1.97
N HIS A 33 7.81 1.92 -2.72
CA HIS A 33 6.49 1.95 -2.12
C HIS A 33 6.10 0.64 -1.40
N PRO A 34 6.32 -0.53 -2.02
CA PRO A 34 6.08 -1.80 -1.35
C PRO A 34 7.12 -2.14 -0.30
N LEU A 35 8.36 -1.68 -0.45
CA LEU A 35 9.42 -1.93 0.54
C LEU A 35 9.08 -1.28 1.88
N TYR A 36 8.60 -0.03 1.89
CA TYR A 36 8.13 0.57 3.14
C TYR A 36 6.88 -0.16 3.66
N ASN A 37 5.94 -0.55 2.79
CA ASN A 37 4.75 -1.30 3.22
C ASN A 37 5.10 -2.64 3.87
N LEU A 38 6.07 -3.36 3.30
CA LEU A 38 6.53 -4.64 3.82
C LEU A 38 7.14 -4.55 5.22
N ILE A 39 7.70 -3.39 5.57
CA ILE A 39 8.28 -3.15 6.90
C ILE A 39 7.22 -2.56 7.84
N ILE A 40 6.46 -1.57 7.38
CA ILE A 40 5.52 -0.80 8.21
C ILE A 40 4.32 -1.66 8.61
N PHE A 41 3.72 -2.42 7.69
CA PHE A 41 2.51 -3.19 8.02
C PHE A 41 2.74 -4.24 9.10
N PRO A 42 3.83 -5.03 9.08
CA PRO A 42 4.11 -5.97 10.17
C PRO A 42 4.37 -5.28 11.51
N LEU A 43 5.11 -4.16 11.51
CA LEU A 43 5.36 -3.38 12.72
C LEU A 43 4.07 -2.83 13.31
N VAL A 44 3.21 -2.24 12.47
CA VAL A 44 1.90 -1.73 12.89
C VAL A 44 1.00 -2.87 13.36
N GLY A 45 1.07 -4.04 12.72
CA GLY A 45 0.38 -5.25 13.14
C GLY A 45 0.72 -5.63 14.58
N VAL A 46 2.01 -5.70 14.91
CA VAL A 46 2.48 -6.02 16.27
C VAL A 46 2.00 -4.95 17.25
N MET A 47 2.14 -3.66 16.90
CA MET A 47 1.70 -2.55 17.75
C MET A 47 0.19 -2.59 18.03
N MET A 48 -0.63 -2.86 17.00
CA MET A 48 -2.09 -2.96 17.17
C MET A 48 -2.48 -4.15 18.03
N MET A 49 -1.90 -5.32 17.79
CA MET A 49 -2.22 -6.53 18.55
C MET A 49 -1.74 -6.46 20.00
N ASN A 50 -0.70 -5.67 20.29
CA ASN A 50 -0.27 -5.39 21.66
C ASN A 50 -1.34 -4.65 22.48
N GLN A 51 -2.35 -4.05 21.85
CA GLN A 51 -3.46 -3.39 22.53
C GLN A 51 -4.58 -4.38 22.92
N TRP A 52 -4.51 -5.63 22.48
CA TRP A 52 -5.54 -6.63 22.74
C TRP A 52 -5.31 -7.31 24.09
N THR A 53 -6.37 -7.47 24.88
CA THR A 53 -6.30 -8.18 26.17
C THR A 53 -6.05 -9.67 26.01
N ILE A 54 -6.50 -10.26 24.90
CA ILE A 54 -6.38 -11.68 24.61
C ILE A 54 -5.70 -11.81 23.26
N ILE A 55 -4.57 -12.52 23.24
CA ILE A 55 -3.82 -12.78 22.01
C ILE A 55 -4.66 -13.74 21.14
N PRO A 56 -4.97 -13.36 19.88
CA PRO A 56 -5.76 -14.21 19.01
C PRO A 56 -5.02 -15.48 18.63
N THR A 57 -5.76 -16.55 18.34
CA THR A 57 -5.17 -17.79 17.82
C THR A 57 -4.64 -17.59 16.40
N LEU A 58 -3.78 -18.49 15.91
CA LEU A 58 -3.28 -18.44 14.54
C LEU A 58 -4.42 -18.40 13.50
N THR A 59 -5.47 -19.20 13.71
CA THR A 59 -6.66 -19.22 12.85
C THR A 59 -7.39 -17.88 12.85
N GLN A 60 -7.55 -17.26 14.03
CA GLN A 60 -8.15 -15.93 14.14
C GLN A 60 -7.28 -14.86 13.45
N ALA A 61 -5.96 -14.94 13.60
CA ALA A 61 -5.02 -14.04 12.93
C ALA A 61 -5.07 -14.17 11.40
N MET A 62 -5.21 -15.38 10.86
CA MET A 62 -5.47 -15.58 9.43
C MET A 62 -6.78 -14.92 8.98
N GLY A 63 -7.84 -15.03 9.79
CA GLY A 63 -9.12 -14.34 9.54
C GLY A 63 -8.98 -12.82 9.54
N ILE A 64 -8.24 -12.26 10.52
CA ILE A 64 -7.93 -10.84 10.61
C ILE A 64 -7.12 -10.38 9.39
N GLY A 65 -6.12 -11.16 8.97
CA GLY A 65 -5.32 -10.87 7.77
C GLY A 65 -6.14 -10.85 6.49
N GLY A 66 -7.09 -11.79 6.35
CA GLY A 66 -8.06 -11.79 5.25
C GLY A 66 -8.94 -10.54 5.26
N LEU A 67 -9.44 -10.12 6.43
CA LEU A 67 -10.21 -8.89 6.58
C LEU A 67 -9.39 -7.66 6.22
N TRP A 68 -8.14 -7.58 6.71
CA TRP A 68 -7.22 -6.47 6.40
C TRP A 68 -6.98 -6.36 4.90
N LEU A 69 -6.79 -7.49 4.22
CA LEU A 69 -6.63 -7.53 2.76
C LEU A 69 -7.89 -7.03 2.03
N ILE A 70 -9.08 -7.44 2.47
CA ILE A 70 -10.34 -6.96 1.89
C ILE A 70 -10.46 -5.44 2.07
N TYR A 71 -10.23 -4.95 3.30
CA TYR A 71 -10.28 -3.52 3.59
C TYR A 71 -9.24 -2.74 2.78
N SER A 72 -8.02 -3.25 2.62
CA SER A 72 -6.98 -2.55 1.85
C SER A 72 -7.35 -2.43 0.39
N VAL A 73 -7.88 -3.49 -0.23
CA VAL A 73 -8.32 -3.44 -1.64
C VAL A 73 -9.46 -2.44 -1.82
N LEU A 74 -10.45 -2.44 -0.91
CA LEU A 74 -11.56 -1.49 -0.95
C LEU A 74 -11.08 -0.04 -0.75
N PHE A 75 -10.19 0.18 0.20
CA PHE A 75 -9.62 1.50 0.45
C PHE A 75 -8.81 2.00 -0.74
N ASP A 76 -8.00 1.14 -1.36
CA ASP A 76 -7.23 1.50 -2.54
C ASP A 76 -8.13 1.83 -3.74
N LEU A 77 -9.23 1.09 -3.93
CA LEU A 77 -10.25 1.41 -4.93
C LEU A 77 -10.87 2.79 -4.67
N ILE A 78 -11.27 3.07 -3.43
CA ILE A 78 -11.92 4.34 -3.09
C ILE A 78 -10.93 5.50 -3.27
N CYS A 79 -9.76 5.41 -2.63
CA CYS A 79 -8.78 6.48 -2.58
C CYS A 79 -8.09 6.72 -3.92
N TRP A 80 -7.67 5.67 -4.63
CA TRP A 80 -6.88 5.82 -5.85
C TRP A 80 -7.70 5.78 -7.14
N VAL A 81 -8.92 5.22 -7.12
CA VAL A 81 -9.72 5.05 -8.36
C VAL A 81 -11.00 5.89 -8.35
N ILE A 82 -11.71 6.00 -7.23
CA ILE A 82 -13.01 6.69 -7.17
C ILE A 82 -12.83 8.19 -6.89
N ILE A 83 -12.08 8.53 -5.85
CA ILE A 83 -11.91 9.92 -5.43
C ILE A 83 -11.13 10.70 -6.51
N PRO A 84 -11.64 11.86 -6.98
CA PRO A 84 -10.92 12.67 -7.95
C PRO A 84 -9.77 13.41 -7.26
N HIS A 85 -8.54 12.92 -7.47
CA HIS A 85 -7.32 13.59 -7.04
C HIS A 85 -6.25 13.59 -8.17
N PRO A 86 -5.18 14.40 -8.08
CA PRO A 86 -4.18 14.53 -9.15
C PRO A 86 -3.50 13.20 -9.53
N TRP A 87 -3.27 12.30 -8.56
CA TRP A 87 -2.61 11.00 -8.74
C TRP A 87 -3.58 9.83 -8.99
N ARG A 88 -4.81 10.12 -9.40
CA ARG A 88 -5.83 9.10 -9.62
C ARG A 88 -5.35 8.07 -10.64
N LEU A 89 -5.49 6.79 -10.30
CA LEU A 89 -5.15 5.65 -11.12
C LEU A 89 -6.41 5.07 -11.78
N SER A 90 -6.24 4.49 -12.97
CA SER A 90 -7.26 3.61 -13.55
C SER A 90 -7.20 2.23 -12.89
N LEU A 91 -8.27 1.44 -12.97
CA LEU A 91 -8.29 0.04 -12.47
C LEU A 91 -7.13 -0.78 -13.06
N LYS A 92 -6.91 -0.66 -14.37
CA LYS A 92 -5.77 -1.30 -15.04
C LYS A 92 -4.44 -0.75 -14.52
N GLY A 93 -4.35 0.55 -14.29
CA GLY A 93 -3.18 1.21 -13.74
C GLY A 93 -2.79 0.65 -12.37
N LEU A 94 -3.77 0.46 -11.48
CA LEU A 94 -3.55 -0.04 -10.13
C LEU A 94 -3.31 -1.57 -10.07
N PHE A 95 -4.13 -2.38 -10.72
CA PHE A 95 -4.07 -3.85 -10.54
C PHE A 95 -3.19 -4.59 -11.55
N ILE A 96 -2.96 -4.01 -12.74
CA ILE A 96 -2.15 -4.65 -13.79
C ILE A 96 -0.81 -3.93 -13.94
N THR A 97 -0.81 -2.62 -14.18
CA THR A 97 0.42 -1.88 -14.48
C THR A 97 1.30 -1.66 -13.24
N TYR A 98 0.72 -1.65 -12.05
CA TYR A 98 1.47 -1.51 -10.80
C TYR A 98 2.01 -2.83 -10.24
N GLN A 99 1.83 -3.95 -10.95
CA GLN A 99 2.48 -5.21 -10.59
C GLN A 99 4.02 -5.10 -10.71
N PRO A 100 4.79 -5.85 -9.90
CA PRO A 100 4.38 -6.75 -8.82
C PRO A 100 4.11 -6.03 -7.48
N TRP A 101 4.31 -4.71 -7.45
CA TRP A 101 4.39 -3.88 -6.26
C TRP A 101 3.12 -3.92 -5.39
N ILE A 102 1.95 -3.84 -6.02
CA ILE A 102 0.67 -3.92 -5.32
C ILE A 102 0.46 -5.27 -4.63
N SER A 103 0.89 -6.36 -5.28
CA SER A 103 0.76 -7.70 -4.75
C SER A 103 1.64 -7.90 -3.52
N PHE A 104 2.85 -7.35 -3.52
CA PHE A 104 3.71 -7.36 -2.33
C PHE A 104 3.12 -6.56 -1.16
N ALA A 105 2.49 -5.42 -1.44
CA ALA A 105 1.82 -4.65 -0.40
C ALA A 105 0.64 -5.45 0.21
N TYR A 106 -0.22 -6.03 -0.62
CA TYR A 106 -1.33 -6.87 -0.17
C TYR A 106 -0.87 -8.11 0.60
N LEU A 107 0.20 -8.76 0.14
CA LEU A 107 0.78 -9.89 0.85
C LEU A 107 1.32 -9.47 2.23
N ALA A 108 2.02 -8.34 2.30
CA ALA A 108 2.51 -7.80 3.57
C ALA A 108 1.36 -7.53 4.55
N ILE A 109 0.29 -6.88 4.09
CA ILE A 109 -0.91 -6.58 4.89
C ILE A 109 -1.54 -7.88 5.41
N ALA A 110 -1.74 -8.87 4.53
CA ALA A 110 -2.40 -10.12 4.87
C ALA A 110 -1.59 -10.95 5.89
N ILE A 111 -0.26 -10.96 5.77
CA ILE A 111 0.64 -11.74 6.63
C ILE A 111 0.94 -11.03 7.96
N SER A 112 0.77 -9.70 8.04
CA SER A 112 1.11 -8.90 9.23
C SER A 112 0.49 -9.41 10.53
N PRO A 113 -0.81 -9.79 10.58
CA PRO A 113 -1.41 -10.43 11.75
C PRO A 113 -0.72 -11.73 12.18
N MET A 114 -0.28 -12.55 11.22
CA MET A 114 0.41 -13.82 11.52
C MET A 114 1.82 -13.59 12.06
N ILE A 115 2.55 -12.61 11.50
CA ILE A 115 3.85 -12.18 12.04
C ILE A 115 3.70 -11.69 13.48
N SER A 116 2.61 -10.97 13.76
CA SER A 116 2.32 -10.46 15.10
C SER A 116 2.13 -11.60 16.10
N ILE A 117 1.36 -12.64 15.75
CA ILE A 117 1.22 -13.84 16.60
C ILE A 117 2.56 -14.56 16.79
N LEU A 118 3.34 -14.72 15.73
CA LEU A 118 4.67 -15.34 15.84
C LEU A 118 5.58 -14.56 16.79
N TYR A 119 5.56 -13.23 16.70
CA TYR A 119 6.29 -12.36 17.62
C TYR A 119 5.85 -12.57 19.07
N PHE A 120 4.54 -12.52 19.36
CA PHE A 120 4.06 -12.73 20.72
C PHE A 120 4.39 -14.14 21.24
N PHE A 121 4.33 -15.16 20.39
CA PHE A 121 4.71 -16.52 20.77
C PHE A 121 6.20 -16.67 21.14
N LEU A 122 7.09 -15.90 20.50
CA LEU A 122 8.53 -15.99 20.73
C LEU A 122 9.02 -15.11 21.90
N PHE A 123 8.33 -14.01 22.19
CA PHE A 123 8.81 -12.96 23.09
C PHE A 123 7.89 -12.65 24.28
N SER A 124 6.77 -13.37 24.46
CA SER A 124 5.83 -13.22 25.60
C SER A 124 5.76 -14.52 26.40
#